data_AF-A0A8T7E146-F1
#
_entry.id   AF-A0A8T7E146-F1
#
_cell.length_a   1.000
_cell.length_b   1.000
_cell.length_c   1.000
_cell.angle_alpha   90.00
_cell.angle_beta   90.00
_cell.angle_gamma   90.00
#
_symmetry.space_group_name_H-M   'P 1'
#
loop_
_entity.id
_entity.type
_entity.pdbx_description
1 polymer ?
#
loop_
_entity_poly.entity_id
_entity_poly.type
_entity_poly.pdbx_seq_one_letter_code
_entity_poly.pdbx_strand_id
1 'polypeptide(L)'
;MTTPVFLTFNDVHDNARANRVRKVLLASGQYSVSGFWPYTAWSQPPHNKGREQIAAQIDQELTPAAIVLVLIGADTAANEWVRYVIHAAHAAGKPMFGIYVNGIADERGQTTDADLVNPFERFAVLEAGRKVRLSERYRTYTWNDGDDAGMLPAFAAWVAAAMPMQGYADEATVRLTEATANPVVA
;
A
#
# COMPACT_ATOMS: atom_id res chain seq x y z
N MET A 1 -15.44 -15.82 9.50
CA MET A 1 -15.53 -14.47 8.91
C MET A 1 -14.10 -14.05 8.58
N THR A 2 -13.84 -13.56 7.36
CA THR A 2 -12.51 -13.10 6.95
C THR A 2 -12.38 -11.59 7.15
N THR A 3 -11.17 -11.09 7.40
CA THR A 3 -10.85 -9.66 7.38
C THR A 3 -10.51 -9.25 5.94
N PRO A 4 -11.26 -8.30 5.33
CA PRO A 4 -10.95 -7.80 3.99
C PRO A 4 -9.71 -6.90 3.97
N VAL A 5 -8.70 -7.30 3.19
CA VAL A 5 -7.45 -6.58 2.98
C VAL A 5 -7.41 -6.04 1.56
N PHE A 6 -7.23 -4.73 1.40
CA PHE A 6 -6.90 -4.15 0.10
C PHE A 6 -5.38 -4.18 -0.08
N LEU A 7 -4.90 -4.88 -1.09
CA LEU A 7 -3.48 -4.96 -1.42
C LEU A 7 -3.15 -3.95 -2.52
N THR A 8 -2.10 -3.13 -2.33
CA THR A 8 -1.57 -2.25 -3.37
C THR A 8 -0.05 -2.40 -3.50
N PHE A 9 0.45 -2.38 -4.72
CA PHE A 9 1.85 -2.62 -5.09
C PHE A 9 2.12 -2.09 -6.49
N ASN A 10 3.39 -2.05 -6.90
CA ASN A 10 3.75 -1.79 -8.30
C ASN A 10 3.76 -3.10 -9.11
N ASP A 11 2.79 -3.26 -10.00
CA ASP A 11 2.59 -4.48 -10.80
C ASP A 11 3.65 -4.73 -11.87
N VAL A 12 4.49 -3.74 -12.21
CA VAL A 12 5.53 -3.92 -13.24
C VAL A 12 6.64 -4.85 -12.74
N HIS A 13 7.09 -4.70 -11.49
CA HIS A 13 8.24 -5.43 -10.93
C HIS A 13 7.87 -6.35 -9.77
N ASP A 14 6.79 -6.06 -9.03
CA ASP A 14 6.50 -6.75 -7.77
C ASP A 14 5.30 -7.70 -7.88
N ASN A 15 4.79 -7.99 -9.08
CA ASN A 15 3.61 -8.86 -9.26
C ASN A 15 3.80 -10.26 -8.66
N ALA A 16 4.94 -10.90 -8.89
CA ALA A 16 5.22 -12.22 -8.34
C ALA A 16 5.36 -12.20 -6.80
N ARG A 17 6.05 -11.20 -6.27
CA ARG A 17 6.21 -10.98 -4.82
C ARG A 17 4.87 -10.72 -4.15
N ALA A 18 4.05 -9.85 -4.76
CA ALA A 18 2.69 -9.56 -4.31
C ALA A 18 1.79 -10.80 -4.36
N ASN A 19 1.91 -11.62 -5.40
CA ASN A 19 1.14 -12.86 -5.51
C ASN A 19 1.53 -13.87 -4.42
N ARG A 20 2.81 -13.92 -4.01
CA ARG A 20 3.25 -14.77 -2.89
C ARG A 20 2.60 -14.33 -1.59
N VAL A 21 2.68 -13.04 -1.25
CA VAL A 21 2.01 -12.47 -0.06
C VAL A 21 0.50 -12.76 -0.11
N ARG A 22 -0.15 -12.50 -1.25
CA ARG A 22 -1.58 -12.78 -1.46
C ARG A 22 -1.92 -14.26 -1.20
N LYS A 23 -1.13 -15.20 -1.72
CA LYS A 23 -1.36 -16.64 -1.52
C LYS A 23 -1.26 -17.02 -0.04
N VAL A 24 -0.28 -16.49 0.69
CA VAL A 24 -0.13 -16.75 2.13
C VAL A 24 -1.34 -16.22 2.90
N LEU A 25 -1.78 -14.99 2.61
CA LEU A 25 -2.97 -14.40 3.24
C LEU A 25 -4.24 -15.22 2.98
N LEU A 26 -4.48 -15.63 1.73
CA LEU A 26 -5.64 -16.45 1.36
C LEU A 26 -5.59 -17.85 1.97
N ALA A 27 -4.42 -18.49 2.00
CA ALA A 27 -4.22 -19.82 2.56
C ALA A 27 -4.51 -19.89 4.07
N SER A 28 -4.36 -18.77 4.79
CA SER A 28 -4.69 -18.69 6.21
C SER A 28 -6.18 -18.91 6.52
N GLY A 29 -7.07 -18.64 5.55
CA GLY A 29 -8.51 -18.59 5.77
C GLY A 29 -9.00 -17.43 6.67
N GLN A 30 -8.09 -16.55 7.12
CA GLN A 30 -8.40 -15.42 8.00
C GLN A 30 -8.64 -14.12 7.21
N TYR A 31 -8.11 -14.04 5.98
CA TYR A 31 -8.14 -12.81 5.17
C TYR A 31 -8.78 -13.06 3.81
N SER A 32 -9.51 -12.07 3.32
CA SER A 32 -9.87 -11.94 1.90
C SER A 32 -9.07 -10.79 1.29
N VAL A 33 -8.68 -10.90 0.02
CA VAL A 33 -7.77 -9.92 -0.62
C VAL A 33 -8.43 -9.32 -1.87
N SER A 34 -8.48 -7.99 -1.93
CA SER A 34 -8.84 -7.18 -3.12
C SER A 34 -7.65 -6.30 -3.56
N GLY A 35 -7.79 -5.51 -4.63
CA GLY A 35 -6.75 -4.60 -5.11
C GLY A 35 -5.60 -5.26 -5.89
N PHE A 36 -5.66 -6.58 -6.09
CA PHE A 36 -4.67 -7.32 -6.88
C PHE A 36 -4.96 -7.20 -8.39
N TRP A 37 -4.69 -6.01 -8.95
CA TRP A 37 -4.88 -5.73 -10.37
C TRP A 37 -3.66 -5.05 -10.98
N PRO A 38 -3.44 -5.24 -12.30
CA PRO A 38 -2.35 -4.59 -13.01
C PRO A 38 -2.73 -3.16 -13.41
N TYR A 39 -3.00 -2.31 -12.41
CA TYR A 39 -3.50 -0.95 -12.64
C TYR A 39 -2.53 -0.11 -13.47
N THR A 40 -1.22 -0.31 -13.31
CA THR A 40 -0.21 0.38 -14.13
C THR A 40 -0.25 -0.10 -15.58
N ALA A 41 -0.43 -1.39 -15.82
CA ALA A 41 -0.60 -1.90 -17.18
C ALA A 41 -1.88 -1.35 -17.84
N TRP A 42 -2.95 -1.11 -17.07
CA TRP A 42 -4.20 -0.56 -17.60
C TRP A 42 -4.11 0.91 -18.00
N SER A 43 -3.22 1.70 -17.39
CA SER A 43 -2.98 3.08 -17.81
C SER A 43 -1.99 3.19 -18.98
N GLN A 44 -1.46 2.07 -19.47
CA GLN A 44 -0.53 2.01 -20.59
C GLN A 44 -1.16 1.36 -21.84
N PRO A 45 -0.62 1.64 -23.04
CA PRO A 45 -1.01 0.92 -24.24
C PRO A 45 -0.74 -0.58 -24.11
N PRO A 46 -1.58 -1.47 -24.69
CA PRO A 46 -2.80 -1.17 -25.46
C PRO A 46 -4.07 -1.05 -24.60
N HIS A 47 -3.96 -1.16 -23.27
CA HIS A 47 -5.10 -1.32 -22.39
C HIS A 47 -5.80 0.01 -22.06
N ASN A 48 -5.07 1.14 -22.06
CA ASN A 48 -5.53 2.55 -22.01
C ASN A 48 -6.91 2.77 -21.38
N LYS A 49 -7.17 2.18 -20.21
CA LYS A 49 -8.36 2.51 -19.43
C LYS A 49 -8.23 3.96 -18.99
N GLY A 50 -9.34 4.69 -19.02
CA GLY A 50 -9.35 6.07 -18.56
C GLY A 50 -8.94 6.14 -17.09
N ARG A 51 -8.16 7.17 -16.72
CA ARG A 51 -7.73 7.40 -15.34
C ARG A 51 -8.91 7.34 -14.35
N GLU A 52 -10.04 7.93 -14.74
CA GLU A 52 -11.28 7.93 -13.95
C GLU A 52 -11.85 6.52 -13.74
N GLN A 53 -11.79 5.65 -14.75
CA GLN A 53 -12.28 4.27 -14.65
C GLN A 53 -11.42 3.45 -13.70
N ILE A 54 -10.10 3.63 -13.76
CA ILE A 54 -9.17 2.94 -12.85
C ILE A 54 -9.38 3.43 -11.41
N ALA A 55 -9.48 4.75 -11.20
CA ALA A 55 -9.76 5.33 -9.89
C ALA A 55 -11.09 4.82 -9.31
N ALA A 56 -12.17 4.81 -10.10
CA ALA A 56 -13.47 4.31 -9.67
C ALA A 56 -13.42 2.81 -9.31
N GLN A 57 -12.66 2.01 -10.06
CA GLN A 57 -12.50 0.59 -9.75
C GLN A 57 -11.68 0.38 -8.45
N ILE A 58 -10.64 1.18 -8.24
CA ILE A 58 -9.89 1.18 -6.98
C ILE A 58 -10.83 1.53 -5.81
N ASP A 59 -11.61 2.61 -5.92
CA ASP A 59 -12.51 3.06 -4.86
C ASP A 59 -13.58 2.01 -4.51
N GLN A 60 -14.13 1.34 -5.54
CA GLN A 60 -15.10 0.26 -5.37
C GLN A 60 -14.54 -0.90 -4.55
N GLU A 61 -13.28 -1.28 -4.78
CA GLU A 61 -12.63 -2.38 -4.06
C GLU A 61 -12.04 -1.96 -2.72
N LEU A 62 -11.66 -0.69 -2.58
CA LEU A 62 -11.13 -0.09 -1.36
C LEU A 62 -12.22 0.11 -0.31
N THR A 63 -13.44 0.49 -0.74
CA THR A 63 -14.59 0.73 0.14
C THR A 63 -14.85 -0.40 1.14
N PRO A 64 -15.00 -1.68 0.72
CA PRO A 64 -15.25 -2.80 1.64
C PRO A 64 -14.00 -3.26 2.41
N ALA A 65 -12.81 -2.74 2.10
CA ALA A 65 -11.59 -3.14 2.78
C ALA A 65 -11.56 -2.65 4.23
N ALA A 66 -11.26 -3.55 5.16
CA ALA A 66 -11.07 -3.21 6.57
C ALA A 66 -9.67 -2.63 6.82
N ILE A 67 -8.68 -3.01 6.00
CA ILE A 67 -7.30 -2.54 6.10
C ILE A 67 -6.64 -2.46 4.73
N VAL A 68 -5.70 -1.53 4.59
CA VAL A 68 -4.89 -1.36 3.38
C VAL A 68 -3.47 -1.82 3.64
N LEU A 69 -2.97 -2.69 2.77
CA LEU A 69 -1.62 -3.21 2.79
C LEU A 69 -0.86 -2.70 1.56
N VAL A 70 0.19 -1.91 1.82
CA VAL A 70 1.08 -1.40 0.77
C VAL A 70 2.32 -2.29 0.70
N LEU A 71 2.53 -3.01 -0.41
CA LEU A 71 3.76 -3.77 -0.62
C LEU A 71 4.80 -2.87 -1.27
N ILE A 72 5.95 -2.73 -0.62
CA ILE A 72 7.00 -1.78 -0.95
C ILE A 72 8.15 -2.50 -1.64
N GLY A 73 8.20 -2.38 -2.96
CA GLY A 73 9.39 -2.66 -3.78
C GLY A 73 10.00 -1.37 -4.35
N ALA A 74 10.97 -1.52 -5.26
CA ALA A 74 11.84 -0.42 -5.71
C ALA A 74 11.08 0.80 -6.23
N ASP A 75 10.07 0.56 -7.07
CA ASP A 75 9.32 1.62 -7.76
C ASP A 75 7.95 1.88 -7.16
N THR A 76 7.65 1.31 -5.99
CA THR A 76 6.33 1.42 -5.36
C THR A 76 6.01 2.87 -4.98
N ALA A 77 6.97 3.60 -4.43
CA ALA A 77 6.74 4.98 -4.00
C ALA A 77 6.52 5.97 -5.15
N ALA A 78 7.00 5.67 -6.35
CA ALA A 78 6.81 6.50 -7.53
C ALA A 78 5.49 6.22 -8.25
N ASN A 79 4.88 5.05 -8.03
CA ASN A 79 3.69 4.60 -8.74
C ASN A 79 2.46 5.46 -8.41
N GLU A 80 1.78 5.98 -9.43
CA GLU A 80 0.65 6.89 -9.26
C GLU A 80 -0.58 6.22 -8.63
N TRP A 81 -0.83 4.94 -8.92
CA TRP A 81 -1.97 4.20 -8.39
C TRP A 81 -1.76 3.79 -6.94
N VAL A 82 -0.53 3.43 -6.57
CA VAL A 82 -0.16 3.23 -5.17
C VAL A 82 -0.36 4.54 -4.37
N ARG A 83 0.09 5.68 -4.92
CA ARG A 83 -0.11 7.00 -4.30
C ARG A 83 -1.58 7.35 -4.15
N TYR A 84 -2.38 7.08 -5.18
CA TYR A 84 -3.83 7.27 -5.16
C TYR A 84 -4.48 6.45 -4.03
N VAL A 85 -4.13 5.16 -3.91
CA VAL A 85 -4.65 4.28 -2.85
C VAL A 85 -4.28 4.80 -1.47
N ILE A 86 -3.03 5.19 -1.23
CA ILE A 86 -2.58 5.73 0.06
C ILE A 86 -3.38 6.99 0.42
N HIS A 87 -3.54 7.90 -0.53
CA HIS A 87 -4.32 9.12 -0.35
C HIS A 87 -5.79 8.81 -0.03
N ALA A 88 -6.45 7.99 -0.86
CA ALA A 88 -7.86 7.64 -0.70
C ALA A 88 -8.13 6.89 0.61
N ALA A 89 -7.27 5.94 0.96
CA ALA A 89 -7.36 5.18 2.20
C ALA A 89 -7.20 6.08 3.44
N HIS A 90 -6.25 7.02 3.40
CA HIS A 90 -6.01 7.94 4.49
C HIS A 90 -7.20 8.90 4.67
N ALA A 91 -7.69 9.46 3.57
CA ALA A 91 -8.88 10.32 3.56
C ALA A 91 -10.13 9.59 4.07
N ALA A 92 -10.25 8.29 3.80
CA ALA A 92 -11.33 7.43 4.30
C ALA A 92 -11.11 6.93 5.74
N GLY A 93 -10.05 7.35 6.42
CA GLY A 93 -9.73 6.91 7.79
C GLY A 93 -9.42 5.42 7.91
N LYS A 94 -9.03 4.76 6.81
CA LYS A 94 -8.75 3.32 6.80
C LYS A 94 -7.41 3.04 7.47
N PRO A 95 -7.34 2.03 8.36
CA PRO A 95 -6.08 1.47 8.83
C PRO A 95 -5.19 1.09 7.65
N MET A 96 -3.90 1.39 7.75
CA MET A 96 -2.92 0.96 6.74
C MET A 96 -1.53 0.74 7.32
N PHE A 97 -0.74 -0.06 6.63
CA PHE A 97 0.68 -0.26 6.91
C PHE A 97 1.40 -0.76 5.65
N GLY A 98 2.73 -0.73 5.69
CA GLY A 98 3.57 -1.16 4.58
C GLY A 98 4.36 -2.44 4.90
N ILE A 99 4.67 -3.23 3.88
CA ILE A 99 5.60 -4.36 3.95
C ILE A 99 6.62 -4.23 2.82
N TYR A 100 7.91 -4.13 3.15
CA TYR A 100 8.99 -4.29 2.19
C TYR A 100 9.06 -5.73 1.70
N VAL A 101 9.01 -5.92 0.38
CA VAL A 101 8.96 -7.25 -0.26
C VAL A 101 10.19 -7.55 -1.11
N ASN A 102 11.19 -6.67 -1.09
CA ASN A 102 12.44 -6.83 -1.85
C ASN A 102 13.27 -8.05 -1.42
N GLY A 103 13.10 -8.50 -0.17
CA GLY A 103 13.68 -9.74 0.34
C GLY A 103 12.97 -11.00 -0.15
N ILE A 104 11.82 -10.87 -0.84
CA ILE A 104 11.14 -11.99 -1.51
C ILE A 104 11.71 -12.12 -2.92
N ALA A 105 12.12 -13.32 -3.29
CA ALA A 105 12.58 -13.62 -4.64
C ALA A 105 11.49 -13.31 -5.69
N ASP A 106 11.90 -12.69 -6.81
CA ASP A 106 11.07 -12.52 -7.99
C ASP A 106 10.94 -13.85 -8.79
N GLU A 107 10.33 -13.78 -9.98
CA GLU A 107 10.15 -14.94 -10.87
C GLU A 107 11.47 -15.57 -11.34
N ARG A 108 12.59 -14.84 -11.23
CA ARG A 108 13.95 -15.28 -11.60
C ARG A 108 14.74 -15.76 -10.40
N GLY A 109 14.13 -15.81 -9.21
CA GLY A 109 14.81 -16.19 -7.97
C GLY A 109 15.66 -15.06 -7.37
N GLN A 110 15.48 -13.80 -7.80
CA GLN A 110 16.31 -12.68 -7.38
C GLN A 110 15.63 -11.81 -6.33
N THR A 111 16.35 -11.53 -5.25
CA THR A 111 16.02 -10.46 -4.29
C THR A 111 16.65 -9.15 -4.73
N THR A 112 16.17 -8.04 -4.19
CA THR A 112 16.66 -6.70 -4.53
C THR A 112 17.19 -6.01 -3.28
N ASP A 113 18.43 -5.51 -3.33
CA ASP A 113 19.02 -4.66 -2.28
C ASP A 113 18.85 -3.15 -2.58
N ALA A 114 17.90 -2.79 -3.45
CA ALA A 114 17.70 -1.41 -3.86
C ALA A 114 17.36 -0.48 -2.67
N ASP A 115 17.74 0.79 -2.80
CA ASP A 115 17.33 1.86 -1.90
C ASP A 115 15.80 2.05 -1.96
N LEU A 116 15.09 1.31 -1.12
CA LEU A 116 13.64 1.38 -1.08
C LEU A 116 13.19 2.67 -0.43
N VAL A 117 12.25 3.33 -1.09
CA VAL A 117 11.59 4.51 -0.55
C VAL A 117 10.30 4.08 0.12
N ASN A 118 10.16 4.38 1.41
CA ASN A 118 8.87 4.27 2.09
C ASN A 118 7.85 5.22 1.43
N PRO A 119 6.77 4.72 0.81
CA PRO A 119 5.81 5.56 0.12
C PRO A 119 5.10 6.55 1.05
N PHE A 120 5.00 6.26 2.36
CA PHE A 120 4.38 7.15 3.33
C PHE A 120 5.20 8.43 3.59
N GLU A 121 6.50 8.45 3.27
CA GLU A 121 7.35 9.65 3.39
C GLU A 121 6.92 10.77 2.41
N ARG A 122 6.20 10.42 1.35
CA ARG A 122 5.76 11.36 0.30
C ARG A 122 4.53 12.17 0.70
N PHE A 123 3.88 11.81 1.81
CA PHE A 123 2.63 12.41 2.24
C PHE A 123 2.81 13.08 3.59
N ALA A 124 2.22 14.26 3.72
CA ALA A 124 2.12 14.93 5.01
C ALA A 124 0.76 15.59 5.17
N VAL A 125 0.33 15.65 6.42
CA VAL A 125 -0.90 16.30 6.87
C VAL A 125 -0.56 17.40 7.86
N LEU A 126 -1.40 18.42 7.94
CA LEU A 126 -1.27 19.48 8.94
C LEU A 126 -2.18 19.18 10.12
N GLU A 127 -1.61 19.04 11.31
CA GLU A 127 -2.33 18.69 12.54
C GLU A 127 -1.95 19.65 13.64
N ALA A 128 -2.93 20.39 14.16
CA ALA A 128 -2.69 21.44 15.17
C ALA A 128 -1.52 22.38 14.80
N GLY A 129 -1.39 22.73 13.52
CA GLY A 129 -0.32 23.58 13.00
C GLY A 129 1.03 22.87 12.77
N ARG A 130 1.15 21.57 13.08
CA ARG A 130 2.35 20.76 12.83
C ARG A 130 2.20 19.97 11.54
N LYS A 131 3.23 20.00 10.69
CA LYS A 131 3.34 19.07 9.55
C LYS A 131 3.73 17.69 10.08
N VAL A 132 2.91 16.68 9.80
CA VAL A 132 3.09 15.28 10.24
C VAL A 132 3.18 14.40 9.01
N ARG A 133 4.26 13.64 8.85
CA ARG A 133 4.37 12.69 7.76
C ARG A 133 3.49 11.48 8.01
N LEU A 134 2.97 10.87 6.94
CA LEU A 134 2.25 9.60 7.10
C LEU A 134 3.16 8.47 7.58
N SER A 135 4.48 8.55 7.35
CA SER A 135 5.46 7.61 7.90
C SER A 135 5.59 7.66 9.42
N GLU A 136 5.22 8.78 10.05
CA GLU A 136 5.11 8.88 11.52
C GLU A 136 3.85 8.16 12.05
N ARG A 137 2.85 7.91 11.18
CA ARG A 137 1.55 7.31 11.53
C ARG A 137 1.46 5.84 11.19
N TYR A 138 1.93 5.46 10.01
CA TYR A 138 1.80 4.12 9.48
C TYR A 138 3.13 3.40 9.54
N ARG A 139 3.09 2.24 10.23
CA ARG A 139 4.26 1.38 10.39
C ARG A 139 4.59 0.70 9.07
N THR A 140 5.87 0.36 8.93
CA THR A 140 6.35 -0.51 7.86
C THR A 140 7.08 -1.70 8.48
N TYR A 141 7.02 -2.84 7.80
CA TYR A 141 7.64 -4.10 8.19
C TYR A 141 8.36 -4.71 7.00
N THR A 142 9.07 -5.82 7.18
CA THR A 142 9.81 -6.49 6.11
C THR A 142 9.37 -7.94 5.99
N TRP A 143 9.21 -8.42 4.76
CA TRP A 143 8.98 -9.83 4.43
C TRP A 143 10.13 -10.36 3.58
N ASN A 144 10.82 -11.38 4.08
CA ASN A 144 11.91 -12.04 3.37
C ASN A 144 11.50 -13.45 2.91
N ASP A 145 12.21 -13.95 1.91
CA ASP A 145 12.04 -15.33 1.46
C ASP A 145 12.33 -16.33 2.60
N GLY A 146 11.52 -17.39 2.68
CA GLY A 146 11.62 -18.43 3.71
C GLY A 146 10.89 -18.14 5.03
N ASP A 147 10.43 -16.90 5.25
CA ASP A 147 9.78 -16.51 6.52
C ASP A 147 8.27 -16.83 6.57
N ASP A 148 7.68 -17.37 5.51
CA ASP A 148 6.23 -17.48 5.30
C ASP A 148 5.46 -18.05 6.52
N ALA A 149 6.03 -19.02 7.24
CA ALA A 149 5.41 -19.62 8.43
C ALA A 149 5.35 -18.67 9.65
N GLY A 150 6.35 -17.81 9.83
CA GLY A 150 6.38 -16.80 10.89
C GLY A 150 5.57 -15.55 10.55
N MET A 151 5.27 -15.36 9.26
CA MET A 151 4.67 -14.13 8.77
C MET A 151 3.17 -14.04 9.00
N LEU A 152 2.43 -15.16 9.08
CA LEU A 152 1.00 -15.10 9.40
C LEU A 152 0.73 -14.58 10.82
N PRO A 153 1.36 -15.10 11.88
CA PRO A 153 1.24 -14.53 13.23
C PRO A 153 1.71 -13.08 13.30
N ALA A 154 2.82 -12.74 12.63
CA ALA A 154 3.33 -11.37 12.58
C ALA A 154 2.33 -10.44 11.88
N PHE A 155 1.77 -10.87 10.75
CA PHE A 155 0.75 -10.12 10.01
C PHE A 155 -0.49 -9.84 10.85
N ALA A 156 -0.99 -10.84 11.59
CA ALA A 156 -2.10 -10.63 12.51
C ALA A 156 -1.79 -9.57 13.57
N ALA A 157 -0.57 -9.58 14.13
CA ALA A 157 -0.12 -8.56 15.07
C ALA A 157 0.00 -7.17 14.42
N TRP A 158 0.45 -7.09 13.16
CA TRP A 158 0.54 -5.84 12.41
C TRP A 158 -0.83 -5.26 12.08
N VAL A 159 -1.78 -6.10 11.69
CA VAL A 159 -3.18 -5.71 11.51
C VAL A 159 -3.74 -5.17 12.82
N ALA A 160 -3.54 -5.88 13.94
CA ALA A 160 -3.99 -5.43 15.25
C ALA A 160 -3.34 -4.09 15.66
N ALA A 161 -2.08 -3.84 15.29
CA ALA A 161 -1.39 -2.58 15.56
C ALA A 161 -1.88 -1.42 14.68
N ALA A 162 -2.41 -1.69 13.49
CA ALA A 162 -2.92 -0.68 12.55
C ALA A 162 -4.39 -0.29 12.81
N MET A 163 -5.20 -1.22 13.32
CA MET A 163 -6.63 -1.03 13.58
C MET A 163 -7.03 0.02 14.65
N PRO A 164 -6.23 0.34 15.69
CA PRO A 164 -6.64 1.35 16.67
C PRO A 164 -6.45 2.77 16.13
N MET A 165 -7.42 3.23 15.32
CA MET A 165 -7.67 4.63 14.97
C MET A 165 -9.19 4.93 14.99
N GLN A 166 -9.95 4.32 15.90
CA GLN A 166 -11.33 4.76 16.17
C GLN A 166 -11.26 6.09 16.95
N GLY A 167 -11.54 7.20 16.27
CA GLY A 167 -11.62 8.53 16.91
C GLY A 167 -11.11 9.72 16.09
N TYR A 168 -10.53 9.53 14.90
CA TYR A 168 -9.98 10.63 14.10
C TYR A 168 -10.97 11.28 13.11
N ALA A 169 -12.24 10.87 13.13
CA ALA A 169 -13.24 11.24 12.13
C ALA A 169 -13.97 12.57 12.40
N ASP A 170 -13.68 13.27 13.51
CA ASP A 170 -14.22 14.61 13.75
C ASP A 170 -13.11 15.66 13.64
N GLU A 171 -13.22 16.51 12.61
CA GLU A 171 -12.60 17.84 12.45
C GLU A 171 -11.16 18.01 11.91
N ALA A 172 -10.54 17.02 11.24
CA ALA A 172 -9.35 17.31 10.44
C ALA A 172 -9.71 17.51 8.96
N THR A 173 -9.76 18.77 8.49
CA THR A 173 -9.67 19.05 7.05
C THR A 173 -8.28 18.65 6.58
N VAL A 174 -8.12 17.38 6.18
CA VAL A 174 -6.84 16.85 5.73
C VAL A 174 -6.50 17.44 4.36
N ARG A 175 -5.70 18.51 4.33
CA ARG A 175 -5.01 18.93 3.11
C ARG A 175 -3.77 18.07 2.97
N LEU A 176 -3.90 16.95 2.24
CA LEU A 176 -2.73 16.18 1.82
C LEU A 176 -1.92 17.03 0.85
N THR A 177 -0.72 17.41 1.27
CA THR A 177 0.28 17.95 0.34
C THR A 177 1.18 16.79 -0.03
N GLU A 178 1.20 16.44 -1.32
CA GLU A 178 2.28 15.62 -1.83
C GLU A 178 3.56 16.42 -1.61
N ALA A 179 4.58 15.81 -0.98
CA ALA A 179 5.90 16.40 -0.90
C ALA A 179 6.39 16.52 -2.35
N THR A 180 6.27 17.72 -2.92
CA THR A 180 6.70 18.02 -4.28
C THR A 180 8.17 17.63 -4.39
N ALA A 181 8.43 16.62 -5.22
CA ALA A 181 9.74 16.47 -5.80
C ALA A 181 10.05 17.80 -6.50
N ASN A 182 11.16 18.39 -6.06
CA ASN A 182 11.83 19.59 -6.56
C ASN A 182 11.32 20.02 -7.96
N PRO A 183 10.73 21.22 -8.14
CA PRO A 183 10.60 21.76 -9.48
C PRO A 183 12.02 21.98 -9.98
N VAL A 184 12.38 21.32 -11.08
CA VAL A 184 13.59 21.67 -11.82
C VAL A 184 13.49 23.15 -12.14
N VAL A 185 14.43 23.90 -11.58
CA VAL A 185 14.56 25.34 -11.67
C VAL A 185 14.92 25.72 -13.11
N ALA A 186 14.15 26.68 -13.63
CA ALA A 186 14.39 27.62 -14.74
C ALA A 186 14.73 27.06 -16.13
#